data_AF-A0A6L3X5Y9-F1
#
_entry.id   AF-A0A6L3X5Y9-F1
#
_cell.length_a   1.000
_cell.length_b   1.000
_cell.length_c   1.000
_cell.angle_alpha   90.00
_cell.angle_beta   90.00
_cell.angle_gamma   90.00
#
_symmetry.space_group_name_H-M   'P 1'
#
loop_
_entity.id
_entity.type
_entity.pdbx_description
1 polymer ?
#
loop_
_entity_poly.entity_id
_entity_poly.type
_entity_poly.pdbx_seq_one_letter_code
_entity_poly.pdbx_strand_id
1 'polypeptide(L)'
;MHYHRIPHSALEISQLGLGTMTFGEQNSEADAHAQLDYAVSQGINLIDVAEMYPVPPRPETQGLTETYVGNWLAKRGNREKLVIASKVSGPSRNNDAGIRPNQILDRKNIRAALDASLKRLQTDYLDLYQVHWPQRPTTCPGKLGYP
;
A
#
# COMPACT_ATOMS: atom_id res chain seq x y z
N MET A 1 -4.48 -18.03 -14.01
CA MET A 1 -3.96 -16.65 -13.94
C MET A 1 -3.00 -16.42 -15.09
N HIS A 2 -3.03 -15.23 -15.71
CA HIS A 2 -2.00 -14.78 -16.65
C HIS A 2 -1.03 -13.84 -15.94
N TYR A 3 0.24 -13.89 -16.35
CA TYR A 3 1.31 -13.08 -15.77
C TYR A 3 1.94 -12.18 -16.83
N HIS A 4 2.45 -11.05 -16.39
CA HIS A 4 3.14 -10.07 -17.23
C HIS A 4 4.43 -9.63 -16.55
N ARG A 5 5.55 -9.72 -17.29
CA ARG A 5 6.84 -9.23 -16.85
C ARG A 5 6.95 -7.73 -17.13
N ILE A 6 7.12 -6.93 -16.08
CA ILE A 6 7.35 -5.50 -16.20
C ILE A 6 8.70 -5.28 -16.91
N PRO A 7 8.76 -4.50 -18.01
CA PRO A 7 10.00 -4.22 -18.72
C PRO A 7 11.11 -3.67 -17.81
N HIS A 8 12.37 -4.03 -18.11
CA HIS A 8 13.55 -3.61 -17.34
C HIS A 8 13.54 -4.04 -15.86
N SER A 9 12.81 -5.10 -15.53
CA SER A 9 12.75 -5.64 -14.17
C SER A 9 12.72 -7.17 -14.17
N ALA A 10 12.92 -7.74 -12.99
CA ALA A 10 12.67 -9.15 -12.73
C ALA A 10 11.21 -9.44 -12.30
N LEU A 11 10.37 -8.41 -12.15
CA LEU A 11 9.01 -8.54 -11.63
C LEU A 11 8.08 -9.14 -12.69
N GLU A 12 7.57 -10.32 -12.41
CA GLU A 12 6.48 -10.96 -13.15
C GLU A 12 5.22 -10.97 -12.27
N ILE A 13 4.26 -10.12 -12.63
CA ILE A 13 3.05 -9.87 -11.84
C ILE A 13 1.83 -10.51 -12.49
N SER A 14 0.86 -10.92 -11.68
CA SER A 14 -0.46 -11.32 -12.16
C SER A 14 -1.14 -10.13 -12.87
N GLN A 15 -1.81 -10.40 -13.99
CA GLN A 15 -2.51 -9.35 -14.76
C GLN A 15 -3.61 -8.64 -13.94
N LEU A 16 -4.14 -9.31 -12.92
CA LEU A 16 -5.00 -8.73 -11.90
C LEU A 16 -4.22 -8.62 -10.59
N GLY A 17 -4.27 -7.46 -9.94
CA GLY A 17 -3.74 -7.24 -8.59
C GLY A 17 -4.87 -7.05 -7.59
N LEU A 18 -4.62 -7.34 -6.31
CA LEU A 18 -5.54 -7.08 -5.22
C LEU A 18 -5.20 -5.72 -4.59
N GLY A 19 -6.09 -4.73 -4.78
CA GLY A 19 -6.06 -3.47 -4.03
C GLY A 19 -6.78 -3.61 -2.69
N THR A 20 -6.29 -2.93 -1.66
CA THR A 20 -6.71 -3.23 -0.27
C THR A 20 -7.18 -2.01 0.53
N MET A 21 -7.48 -0.88 -0.12
CA MET A 21 -7.71 0.41 0.57
C MET A 21 -8.92 0.44 1.53
N THR A 22 -9.78 -0.58 1.54
CA THR A 22 -10.95 -0.67 2.43
C THR A 22 -10.69 -1.51 3.69
N PHE A 23 -9.53 -2.16 3.79
CA PHE A 23 -9.19 -3.08 4.89
C PHE A 23 -8.84 -2.28 6.16
N GLY A 24 -9.66 -2.39 7.20
CA GLY A 24 -9.56 -1.57 8.41
C GLY A 24 -10.56 -0.42 8.46
N GLU A 25 -11.41 -0.28 7.44
CA GLU A 25 -12.55 0.64 7.44
C GLU A 25 -13.86 -0.11 7.17
N GLN A 26 -14.16 -0.38 5.90
CA GLN A 26 -15.38 -1.08 5.48
C GLN A 26 -15.24 -2.60 5.66
N ASN A 27 -14.01 -3.11 5.70
CA ASN A 27 -13.71 -4.51 5.85
C ASN A 27 -12.96 -4.75 7.15
N SER A 28 -13.40 -5.75 7.90
CA SER A 28 -12.69 -6.26 9.08
C SER A 28 -11.38 -6.95 8.68
N GLU A 29 -10.54 -7.25 9.66
CA GLU A 29 -9.33 -8.05 9.41
C GLU A 29 -9.67 -9.45 8.87
N ALA A 30 -10.77 -10.06 9.34
CA ALA A 30 -11.23 -11.36 8.84
C ALA A 30 -11.64 -11.28 7.36
N ASP A 31 -12.35 -10.22 6.96
CA ASP A 31 -12.71 -10.00 5.55
C ASP A 31 -11.47 -9.79 4.68
N ALA A 32 -10.49 -9.01 5.19
CA ALA A 32 -9.22 -8.80 4.51
C ALA A 32 -8.47 -10.12 4.30
N HIS A 33 -8.38 -10.97 5.33
CA HIS A 33 -7.71 -12.27 5.26
C HIS A 33 -8.42 -13.21 4.30
N ALA A 34 -9.76 -13.24 4.29
CA ALA A 34 -10.53 -14.04 3.35
C ALA A 34 -10.30 -13.61 1.89
N GLN A 35 -10.24 -12.30 1.61
CA GLN A 35 -9.93 -11.77 0.28
C GLN A 35 -8.50 -12.08 -0.16
N LEU A 36 -7.52 -11.96 0.76
CA LEU A 36 -6.12 -12.31 0.50
C LEU A 36 -5.96 -13.80 0.19
N ASP A 37 -6.54 -14.67 1.04
CA ASP A 37 -6.52 -16.12 0.85
C ASP A 37 -7.16 -16.50 -0.51
N TYR A 38 -8.30 -15.90 -0.85
CA TYR A 38 -8.96 -16.15 -2.13
C TYR A 38 -8.12 -15.66 -3.32
N ALA A 39 -7.65 -14.42 -3.30
CA ALA A 39 -6.86 -13.83 -4.39
C ALA A 39 -5.62 -14.69 -4.70
N VAL A 40 -4.86 -15.08 -3.67
CA VAL A 40 -3.67 -15.91 -3.82
C VAL A 40 -4.03 -17.32 -4.32
N SER A 41 -5.16 -17.90 -3.87
CA SER A 41 -5.64 -19.18 -4.40
C SER A 41 -5.97 -19.14 -5.90
N GLN A 42 -6.37 -17.97 -6.42
CA GLN A 42 -6.63 -17.75 -7.84
C GLN A 42 -5.37 -17.39 -8.63
N GLY A 43 -4.20 -17.36 -8.00
CA GLY A 43 -2.91 -17.07 -8.60
C GLY A 43 -2.52 -15.58 -8.62
N ILE A 44 -3.29 -14.69 -7.98
CA ILE A 44 -2.87 -13.30 -7.83
C ILE A 44 -1.60 -13.26 -6.95
N ASN A 45 -0.56 -12.59 -7.42
CA ASN A 45 0.67 -12.37 -6.65
C ASN A 45 0.93 -10.90 -6.32
N LEU A 46 0.26 -9.96 -6.99
CA LEU A 46 0.38 -8.52 -6.72
C LEU A 46 -0.64 -8.07 -5.67
N ILE A 47 -0.15 -7.58 -4.53
CA ILE A 47 -0.96 -6.99 -3.46
C ILE A 47 -0.51 -5.53 -3.27
N ASP A 48 -1.45 -4.61 -3.41
CA ASP A 48 -1.20 -3.17 -3.36
C ASP A 48 -1.81 -2.55 -2.09
N VAL A 49 -0.94 -2.02 -1.24
CA VAL A 49 -1.24 -1.31 0.01
C VAL A 49 -0.70 0.12 -0.04
N ALA A 50 -0.90 0.91 1.01
CA ALA A 50 -0.23 2.19 1.21
C ALA A 50 -0.19 2.52 2.71
N GLU A 51 0.79 3.31 3.15
CA GLU A 51 0.86 3.72 4.56
C GLU A 51 -0.40 4.46 5.02
N MET A 52 -1.09 5.17 4.12
CA MET A 52 -2.27 5.96 4.47
C MET A 52 -3.56 5.13 4.56
N TYR A 53 -3.57 3.92 4.02
CA TYR A 53 -4.79 3.11 3.97
C TYR A 53 -5.19 2.64 5.38
N PRO A 54 -6.49 2.57 5.67
CA PRO A 54 -7.64 2.55 4.73
C PRO A 54 -8.18 3.93 4.34
N VAL A 55 -9.21 3.96 3.48
CA VAL A 55 -9.95 5.16 3.07
C VAL A 55 -11.43 5.08 3.49
N PRO A 56 -12.10 6.21 3.85
CA PRO A 56 -11.54 7.56 3.97
C PRO A 56 -10.47 7.67 5.08
N PRO A 57 -9.33 8.32 4.80
CA PRO A 57 -8.18 8.30 5.72
C PRO A 57 -8.44 9.17 6.94
N ARG A 58 -8.10 8.66 8.13
CA ARG A 58 -8.05 9.42 9.39
C ARG A 58 -6.93 8.91 10.31
N PRO A 59 -6.44 9.73 11.27
CA PRO A 59 -5.35 9.33 12.16
C PRO A 59 -5.61 8.02 12.93
N GLU A 60 -6.86 7.74 13.29
CA GLU A 60 -7.24 6.59 14.12
C GLU A 60 -7.10 5.25 13.37
N THR A 61 -7.24 5.24 12.05
CA THR A 61 -7.19 4.02 11.23
C THR A 61 -5.97 3.95 10.32
N GLN A 62 -5.18 5.02 10.23
CA GLN A 62 -3.98 5.08 9.39
C GLN A 62 -3.07 3.86 9.61
N GLY A 63 -2.77 3.14 8.52
CA GLY A 63 -1.89 1.99 8.54
C GLY A 63 -2.56 0.67 8.93
N LEU A 64 -3.85 0.64 9.31
CA LEU A 64 -4.55 -0.61 9.62
C LEU A 64 -4.52 -1.60 8.45
N THR A 65 -4.63 -1.12 7.21
CA THR A 65 -4.52 -1.96 6.02
C THR A 65 -3.18 -2.71 5.97
N GLU A 66 -2.06 -2.02 6.21
CA GLU A 66 -0.74 -2.67 6.23
C GLU A 66 -0.61 -3.63 7.41
N THR A 67 -1.16 -3.30 8.58
CA THR A 67 -1.18 -4.19 9.74
C THR A 67 -1.97 -5.46 9.45
N TYR A 68 -3.15 -5.37 8.82
CA TYR A 68 -3.96 -6.55 8.49
C TYR A 68 -3.26 -7.45 7.48
N VAL A 69 -2.62 -6.86 6.46
CA VAL A 69 -1.82 -7.62 5.48
C VAL A 69 -0.58 -8.22 6.14
N GLY A 70 0.10 -7.51 7.04
CA GLY A 70 1.25 -8.02 7.78
C GLY A 70 0.90 -9.22 8.68
N ASN A 71 -0.19 -9.11 9.43
CA ASN A 71 -0.71 -10.21 10.24
C ASN A 71 -1.05 -11.44 9.38
N TRP A 72 -1.59 -11.23 8.17
CA TRP A 72 -1.86 -12.31 7.22
C TRP A 72 -0.56 -12.95 6.70
N LEU A 73 0.42 -12.13 6.29
CA LEU A 73 1.74 -12.60 5.83
C LEU A 73 2.45 -13.44 6.90
N ALA A 74 2.46 -12.97 8.15
CA ALA A 74 3.06 -13.68 9.27
C ALA A 74 2.38 -15.04 9.55
N LYS A 75 1.06 -15.13 9.34
CA LYS A 75 0.28 -16.36 9.55
C LYS A 75 0.36 -17.36 8.39
N ARG A 76 0.44 -16.89 7.14
CA ARG A 76 0.39 -17.74 5.94
C ARG A 76 1.76 -18.06 5.34
N GLY A 77 2.78 -17.26 5.65
CA GLY A 77 4.11 -17.39 5.05
C GLY A 77 4.09 -17.12 3.54
N ASN A 78 5.04 -17.71 2.81
CA ASN A 78 5.21 -17.56 1.35
C ASN A 78 5.37 -16.11 0.89
N ARG A 79 5.92 -15.24 1.75
CA ARG A 79 6.18 -13.82 1.44
C ARG A 79 6.95 -13.66 0.13
N GLU A 80 7.90 -14.55 -0.15
CA GLU A 80 8.75 -14.58 -1.32
C GLU A 80 8.04 -14.87 -2.65
N LYS A 81 6.80 -15.40 -2.59
CA LYS A 81 5.96 -15.67 -3.78
C LYS A 81 5.06 -14.50 -4.17
N LEU A 82 5.04 -13.46 -3.35
CA LEU A 82 4.17 -12.30 -3.50
C LEU A 82 4.97 -11.07 -3.88
N VAL A 83 4.35 -10.21 -4.67
CA VAL A 83 4.81 -8.86 -4.98
C VAL A 83 4.00 -7.91 -4.10
N ILE A 84 4.61 -7.44 -3.02
CA ILE A 84 4.00 -6.47 -2.10
C ILE A 84 4.40 -5.06 -2.52
N ALA A 85 3.42 -4.28 -2.96
CA ALA A 85 3.59 -2.89 -3.34
C ALA A 85 3.02 -1.99 -2.24
N SER A 86 3.83 -1.06 -1.72
CA SER A 86 3.34 0.02 -0.83
C SER A 86 3.75 1.39 -1.37
N LYS A 87 3.30 2.43 -0.69
CA LYS A 87 3.44 3.82 -1.13
C LYS A 87 3.80 4.73 0.03
N VAL A 88 4.66 5.70 -0.25
CA VAL A 88 4.87 6.88 0.60
C VAL A 88 3.92 7.99 0.16
N SER A 89 3.22 8.57 1.12
CA SER A 89 2.34 9.70 0.92
C SER A 89 3.15 10.95 0.58
N GLY A 90 2.74 11.68 -0.47
CA GLY A 90 3.27 13.01 -0.77
C GLY A 90 2.77 14.07 0.21
N PRO A 91 2.95 15.37 -0.06
CA PRO A 91 2.49 16.42 0.84
C PRO A 91 0.99 16.33 1.15
N SER A 92 0.62 16.61 2.41
CA SER A 92 -0.79 16.76 2.80
C SER A 92 -1.46 17.83 1.93
N ARG A 93 -2.68 17.56 1.49
CA ARG A 93 -3.43 18.46 0.61
C ARG A 93 -4.59 19.08 1.38
N ASN A 94 -4.70 20.40 1.35
CA ASN A 94 -5.78 21.15 2.00
C ASN A 94 -5.87 20.85 3.51
N ASN A 95 -7.05 20.41 3.98
CA ASN A 95 -7.36 20.16 5.39
C ASN A 95 -7.13 18.70 5.82
N ASP A 96 -6.53 17.86 4.96
CA ASP A 96 -6.27 16.47 5.31
C ASP A 96 -5.22 16.39 6.42
N ALA A 97 -5.52 15.64 7.49
CA ALA A 97 -4.56 15.35 8.53
C ALA A 97 -3.38 14.58 7.92
N GLY A 98 -2.17 15.15 8.00
CA GLY A 98 -0.95 14.45 7.58
C GLY A 98 -0.59 13.30 8.51
N ILE A 99 0.16 12.31 8.00
CA ILE A 99 0.70 11.20 8.81
C ILE A 99 1.90 11.70 9.63
N ARG A 100 2.66 12.64 9.07
CA ARG A 100 3.83 13.24 9.69
C ARG A 100 3.73 14.77 9.69
N PRO A 101 4.31 15.46 10.69
CA PRO A 101 4.47 16.91 10.65
C PRO A 101 5.28 17.35 9.43
N ASN A 102 4.81 18.37 8.71
CA ASN A 102 5.46 18.90 7.50
C ASN A 102 5.78 17.82 6.46
N GLN A 103 4.84 16.90 6.22
CA GLN A 103 4.98 15.79 5.29
C GLN A 103 5.35 16.29 3.87
N ILE A 104 6.48 15.82 3.36
CA ILE A 104 7.00 16.06 2.01
C ILE A 104 7.78 14.83 1.54
N LEU A 105 8.11 14.73 0.25
CA LEU A 105 8.91 13.66 -0.33
C LEU A 105 10.42 13.94 -0.19
N ASP A 106 10.88 14.14 1.05
CA ASP A 106 12.30 14.23 1.36
C ASP A 106 12.85 12.90 1.91
N ARG A 107 14.18 12.80 2.03
CA ARG A 107 14.85 11.60 2.55
C ARG A 107 14.35 11.19 3.93
N LYS A 108 14.07 12.16 4.81
CA LYS A 108 13.66 11.92 6.19
C LYS A 108 12.28 11.27 6.27
N ASN A 109 11.31 11.84 5.56
CA ASN A 109 9.94 11.34 5.51
C ASN A 109 9.86 9.99 4.80
N ILE A 110 10.58 9.82 3.69
CA ILE A 110 10.58 8.54 2.94
C ILE A 110 11.13 7.40 3.81
N ARG A 111 12.24 7.64 4.54
CA ARG A 111 12.79 6.63 5.45
C ARG A 111 11.82 6.29 6.58
N ALA A 112 11.25 7.31 7.24
CA ALA A 112 10.30 7.10 8.32
C ALA A 112 9.03 6.36 7.86
N ALA A 113 8.52 6.68 6.67
CA ALA A 113 7.36 6.02 6.07
C ALA A 113 7.68 4.54 5.77
N LEU A 114 8.81 4.27 5.12
CA LEU A 114 9.23 2.92 4.75
C LEU A 114 9.43 2.04 5.99
N ASP A 115 10.19 2.51 6.98
CA ASP A 115 10.45 1.78 8.22
C ASP A 115 9.14 1.42 8.95
N ALA A 116 8.19 2.35 8.97
CA ALA A 116 6.88 2.12 9.57
C ALA A 116 6.03 1.12 8.78
N SER A 117 6.04 1.20 7.44
CA SER A 117 5.35 0.25 6.56
C SER A 117 5.90 -1.16 6.70
N LEU A 118 7.23 -1.34 6.67
CA LEU A 118 7.89 -2.63 6.86
C LEU A 118 7.54 -3.25 8.21
N LYS A 119 7.54 -2.43 9.28
CA LYS A 119 7.13 -2.87 10.62
C LYS A 119 5.68 -3.38 10.64
N ARG A 120 4.74 -2.64 10.04
CA ARG A 120 3.32 -3.05 9.99
C ARG A 120 3.09 -4.28 9.13
N LEU A 121 3.78 -4.38 7.99
CA LEU A 121 3.71 -5.51 7.07
C LEU A 121 4.49 -6.74 7.56
N GLN A 122 5.25 -6.62 8.64
CA GLN A 122 6.05 -7.70 9.22
C GLN A 122 6.97 -8.37 8.19
N THR A 123 7.64 -7.56 7.36
CA THR A 123 8.56 -8.02 6.32
C THR A 123 9.75 -7.07 6.21
N ASP A 124 10.89 -7.57 5.76
CA ASP A 124 12.14 -6.79 5.69
C ASP A 124 12.29 -5.99 4.39
N TYR A 125 11.40 -6.20 3.41
CA TYR A 125 11.45 -5.52 2.11
C TYR A 125 10.08 -5.36 1.46
N LEU A 126 9.99 -4.41 0.53
CA LEU A 126 8.90 -4.26 -0.43
C LEU A 126 9.43 -4.57 -1.83
N ASP A 127 8.63 -5.24 -2.65
CA ASP A 127 8.98 -5.54 -4.04
C ASP A 127 8.86 -4.28 -4.92
N LEU A 128 7.93 -3.40 -4.56
CA LEU A 128 7.71 -2.13 -5.22
C LEU A 128 7.36 -1.06 -4.17
N TYR A 129 8.09 0.05 -4.19
CA TYR A 129 7.78 1.22 -3.36
C TYR A 129 7.51 2.44 -4.23
N GLN A 130 6.33 3.02 -4.04
CA GLN A 130 5.79 4.03 -4.96
C GLN A 130 5.66 5.39 -4.28
N VAL A 131 5.85 6.45 -5.05
CA VAL A 131 5.42 7.79 -4.64
C VAL A 131 3.91 7.89 -4.89
N HIS A 132 3.12 8.04 -3.82
CA HIS A 132 1.65 7.96 -3.92
C HIS A 132 1.05 9.14 -4.72
N TRP A 133 1.63 10.33 -4.60
CA TRP A 133 1.36 11.48 -5.48
C TRP A 133 2.57 12.43 -5.52
N PRO A 134 2.73 13.23 -6.58
CA PRO A 134 3.86 14.14 -6.73
C PRO A 134 3.98 15.19 -5.61
N GLN A 135 5.23 15.61 -5.36
CA GLN A 135 5.55 16.74 -4.47
C GLN A 135 4.98 18.06 -4.99
N ARG A 136 5.12 18.30 -6.29
CA ARG A 136 4.68 19.55 -6.92
C ARG A 136 3.15 19.57 -7.05
N PRO A 137 2.52 20.75 -7.01
CA PRO A 137 1.12 20.90 -7.37
C PRO A 137 0.89 20.41 -8.81
N THR A 138 -0.08 19.51 -8.98
CA THR A 138 -0.50 18.97 -10.27
C THR A 138 -1.82 18.21 -10.08
N THR A 139 -2.52 17.91 -11.17
CA THR A 139 -3.69 17.02 -11.16
C THR A 139 -3.31 15.66 -10.58
N CYS A 140 -4.05 15.20 -9.58
CA CYS A 140 -3.90 13.86 -8.99
C CYS A 140 -5.28 13.25 -8.74
N PRO A 141 -5.35 11.91 -8.52
CA PRO A 141 -6.61 11.22 -8.31
C PRO A 141 -7.48 11.91 -7.25
N GLY A 142 -8.77 12.08 -7.53
CA GLY A 142 -9.73 12.73 -6.64
C GLY A 142 -10.03 14.21 -6.90
N LYS A 143 -9.31 14.90 -7.79
CA LYS A 143 -9.68 16.26 -8.26
C LYS A 143 -9.45 16.43 -9.76
N LEU A 144 -10.54 16.66 -10.51
CA LEU A 144 -10.51 17.20 -11.88
C LEU A 144 -10.16 18.70 -11.83
N GLY A 145 -9.25 19.16 -12.71
CA GLY A 145 -8.99 20.59 -12.93
C GLY A 145 -8.22 21.31 -11.81
N TYR A 146 -7.03 20.83 -11.45
CA TYR A 146 -6.14 21.57 -10.54
C TYR A 146 -5.47 22.74 -11.30
N PRO A 147 -5.61 24.01 -10.86
CA PRO A 147 -4.89 25.14 -11.45
C PRO A 147 -3.38 25.10 -11.17
#